data_AF-A0A9N9AK37-F1
#
_entry.id   AF-A0A9N9AK37-F1
#
_cell.length_a   1.000
_cell.length_b   1.000
_cell.length_c   1.000
_cell.angle_alpha   90.00
_cell.angle_beta   90.00
_cell.angle_gamma   90.00
#
_symmetry.space_group_name_H-M   'P 1'
#
loop_
_entity.id
_entity.type
_entity.pdbx_description
1 polymer ?
#
loop_
_entity_poly.entity_id
_entity_poly.type
_entity_poly.pdbx_seq_one_letter_code
_entity_poly.pdbx_strand_id
1 'polypeptide(L)'
;MSDFNRELPPAVPTRDSTFPNTIDDLGDTERPTQTRRKWRIEEDELLRTLHAKHGNRWKIIATKIPGRSGKACHDRWTNHLQPGVDKDRRWTPLERRQLRDLQNSLGNNWVKIARQLGRTAMQVKNEFRRLQNLNKMSIKYMIE
;
A
#
# COMPACT_ATOMS: atom_id res chain seq x y z
N MET A 1 -69.02 36.83 -20.96
CA MET A 1 -68.48 37.65 -19.85
C MET A 1 -67.59 36.72 -19.06
N SER A 2 -66.27 36.74 -19.35
CA SER A 2 -65.23 37.37 -18.49
C SER A 2 -65.14 36.68 -17.12
N ASP A 3 -64.02 36.22 -16.60
CA ASP A 3 -62.62 36.17 -17.01
C ASP A 3 -61.90 35.39 -15.90
N PHE A 4 -60.69 34.92 -16.19
CA PHE A 4 -59.55 34.82 -15.25
C PHE A 4 -59.77 34.19 -13.86
N ASN A 5 -59.22 32.98 -13.64
CA ASN A 5 -57.84 32.84 -13.15
C ASN A 5 -57.49 31.39 -12.82
N ARG A 6 -56.33 30.98 -13.31
CA ARG A 6 -55.60 29.74 -12.96
C ARG A 6 -54.98 29.96 -11.58
N GLU A 7 -55.44 29.25 -10.55
CA GLU A 7 -54.71 29.17 -9.29
C GLU A 7 -53.65 28.07 -9.38
N LEU A 8 -52.39 28.49 -9.34
CA LEU A 8 -51.20 27.65 -9.18
C LEU A 8 -51.09 27.15 -7.73
N PRO A 9 -50.54 25.95 -7.50
CA PRO A 9 -50.44 25.35 -6.17
C PRO A 9 -49.47 26.12 -5.25
N PRO A 10 -49.69 26.08 -3.92
CA PRO A 10 -48.86 26.80 -2.96
C PRO A 10 -47.41 26.28 -2.94
N ALA A 11 -46.48 27.21 -2.90
CA ALA A 11 -45.04 27.01 -2.95
C ALA A 11 -44.51 26.14 -1.79
N VAL A 12 -43.63 25.20 -2.13
CA VAL A 12 -42.86 24.38 -1.20
C VAL A 12 -41.85 25.29 -0.48
N PRO A 13 -41.77 25.29 0.87
CA PRO A 13 -40.77 26.08 1.57
C PRO A 13 -39.37 25.53 1.32
N THR A 14 -38.51 26.41 0.81
CA THR A 14 -37.10 26.17 0.46
C THR A 14 -36.26 25.88 1.71
N ARG A 15 -35.34 24.91 1.57
CA ARG A 15 -34.29 24.52 2.53
C ARG A 15 -33.55 25.75 3.05
N ASP A 16 -33.87 26.18 4.27
CA ASP A 16 -33.10 27.23 4.91
C ASP A 16 -31.74 26.69 5.36
N SER A 17 -30.72 27.43 4.95
CA SER A 17 -29.32 27.08 5.09
C SER A 17 -28.78 27.85 6.28
N THR A 18 -28.88 27.29 7.48
CA THR A 18 -28.12 27.75 8.64
C THR A 18 -27.92 26.57 9.57
N PHE A 19 -26.83 25.81 9.37
CA PHE A 19 -26.29 24.96 10.43
C PHE A 19 -25.54 25.89 11.39
N PRO A 20 -25.96 26.00 12.67
CA PRO A 20 -25.19 26.74 13.65
C PRO A 20 -23.85 26.04 13.89
N ASN A 21 -22.76 26.73 13.59
CA ASN A 21 -21.42 26.36 14.03
C ASN A 21 -21.34 26.53 15.55
N THR A 22 -21.53 25.44 16.29
CA THR A 22 -20.99 25.30 17.64
C THR A 22 -19.86 24.28 17.54
N ILE A 23 -18.65 24.80 17.38
CA ILE A 23 -17.40 24.05 17.41
C ILE A 23 -17.02 23.91 18.89
N ASP A 24 -17.69 23.00 19.60
CA ASP A 24 -17.23 22.57 20.91
C ASP A 24 -16.15 21.50 20.72
N ASP A 25 -14.91 21.96 20.92
CA ASP A 25 -13.85 21.30 21.68
C ASP A 25 -13.95 19.77 21.83
N LEU A 26 -13.62 19.03 20.77
CA LEU A 26 -13.14 17.66 20.89
C LEU A 26 -11.95 17.47 19.97
N GLY A 27 -10.78 17.74 20.56
CA GLY A 27 -9.49 17.13 20.26
C GLY A 27 -9.22 16.83 18.79
N ASP A 28 -8.35 17.63 18.20
CA ASP A 28 -7.66 17.36 16.94
C ASP A 28 -7.03 15.95 17.02
N THR A 29 -7.79 14.92 16.67
CA THR A 29 -7.25 13.59 16.40
C THR A 29 -6.45 13.74 15.12
N GLU A 30 -5.22 14.19 15.29
CA GLU A 30 -4.11 13.97 14.38
C GLU A 30 -4.24 12.53 13.88
N ARG A 31 -4.81 12.34 12.68
CA ARG A 31 -4.75 11.05 12.00
C ARG A 31 -3.27 10.77 11.89
N PRO A 32 -2.71 9.78 12.60
CA PRO A 32 -1.28 9.64 12.68
C PRO A 32 -0.81 9.41 11.24
N THR A 33 -0.10 10.38 10.68
CA THR A 33 0.59 10.18 9.41
C THR A 33 1.47 8.98 9.67
N GLN A 34 1.17 7.87 8.99
CA GLN A 34 1.82 6.58 9.22
C GLN A 34 3.26 6.69 8.72
N THR A 35 4.09 7.38 9.49
CA THR A 35 5.54 7.40 9.36
C THR A 35 5.98 5.95 9.33
N ARG A 36 6.76 5.59 8.31
CA ARG A 36 7.21 4.21 8.07
C ARG A 36 8.16 3.77 9.18
N ARG A 37 7.63 3.46 10.36
CA ARG A 37 8.38 3.03 11.54
C ARG A 37 9.20 1.78 11.18
N LYS A 38 10.52 1.86 11.32
CA LYS A 38 11.44 0.75 11.03
C LYS A 38 11.16 -0.43 11.98
N TRP A 39 11.21 -1.66 11.49
CA TRP A 39 11.07 -2.87 12.31
C TRP A 39 12.33 -3.07 13.16
N ARG A 40 12.14 -3.28 14.46
CA ARG A 40 13.19 -3.68 15.39
C ARG A 40 13.37 -5.19 15.40
N ILE A 41 14.54 -5.64 15.85
CA ILE A 41 14.86 -7.08 15.97
C ILE A 41 13.89 -7.76 16.94
N GLU A 42 13.63 -7.14 18.09
CA GLU A 42 12.64 -7.61 19.08
C GLU A 42 11.24 -7.80 18.48
N GLU A 43 10.81 -6.86 17.62
CA GLU A 43 9.51 -6.95 16.94
C GLU A 43 9.50 -8.09 15.93
N ASP A 44 10.61 -8.33 15.22
CA ASP A 44 10.75 -9.44 14.29
C ASP A 44 10.72 -10.80 15.01
N GLU A 45 11.40 -10.91 16.16
CA GLU A 45 11.39 -12.10 17.01
C GLU A 45 9.99 -12.38 17.56
N LEU A 46 9.32 -11.35 18.07
CA LEU A 46 7.94 -11.47 18.53
C LEU A 46 7.01 -11.89 17.39
N LEU A 47 7.18 -11.31 16.19
CA LEU A 47 6.41 -11.68 15.01
C LEU A 47 6.65 -13.15 14.61
N ARG A 48 7.89 -13.65 14.66
CA ARG A 48 8.20 -15.08 14.41
C ARG A 48 7.50 -15.99 15.42
N THR A 49 7.60 -15.69 16.70
CA THR A 49 6.98 -16.49 17.77
C THR A 49 5.46 -16.52 17.64
N LEU A 50 4.85 -15.35 17.41
CA LEU A 50 3.40 -15.24 17.23
C LEU A 50 2.93 -15.91 15.94
N HIS A 51 3.71 -15.85 14.86
CA HIS A 51 3.39 -16.57 13.62
C HIS A 51 3.51 -18.08 13.81
N ALA A 52 4.52 -18.58 14.53
CA ALA A 52 4.61 -20.00 14.86
C ALA A 52 3.40 -20.50 15.67
N LYS A 53 2.88 -19.68 16.59
CA LYS A 53 1.72 -20.01 17.43
C LYS A 53 0.38 -19.84 16.71
N HIS A 54 0.23 -18.78 15.91
CA HIS A 54 -1.07 -18.37 15.35
C HIS A 54 -1.16 -18.55 13.82
N GLY A 55 -0.10 -18.89 13.11
CA GLY A 55 -0.07 -18.94 11.65
C GLY A 55 -0.36 -17.57 11.02
N ASN A 56 -1.07 -17.55 9.89
CA ASN A 56 -1.38 -16.32 9.13
C ASN A 56 -2.53 -15.47 9.71
N ARG A 57 -2.80 -15.57 11.02
CA ARG A 57 -3.86 -14.80 11.70
C ARG A 57 -3.37 -13.38 12.06
N TRP A 58 -3.03 -12.60 11.04
CA TRP A 58 -2.35 -11.29 11.18
C TRP A 58 -3.09 -10.27 12.05
N LYS A 59 -4.43 -10.28 12.02
CA LYS A 59 -5.24 -9.41 12.88
C LYS A 59 -4.98 -9.69 14.37
N ILE A 60 -4.90 -10.97 14.74
CA ILE A 60 -4.62 -11.40 16.11
C ILE A 60 -3.15 -11.12 16.48
N ILE A 61 -2.22 -11.37 15.56
CA ILE A 61 -0.79 -11.11 15.79
C ILE A 61 -0.56 -9.62 16.05
N ALA A 62 -1.18 -8.74 15.27
CA ALA A 62 -1.03 -7.30 15.41
C ALA A 62 -1.52 -6.75 16.76
N THR A 63 -2.53 -7.37 17.40
CA THR A 63 -2.96 -6.92 18.75
C THR A 63 -1.90 -7.16 19.82
N LYS A 64 -0.89 -7.99 19.53
CA LYS A 64 0.21 -8.32 20.43
C LYS A 64 1.50 -7.56 20.11
N ILE A 65 1.56 -6.82 19.00
CA ILE A 65 2.71 -6.00 18.61
C ILE A 65 2.30 -4.52 18.60
N PRO A 66 2.62 -3.75 19.65
CA PRO A 66 2.14 -2.37 19.77
C PRO A 66 2.63 -1.50 18.61
N GLY A 67 1.73 -0.70 18.07
CA GLY A 67 2.03 0.20 16.94
C GLY A 67 2.24 -0.51 15.59
N ARG A 68 1.90 -1.79 15.45
CA ARG A 68 1.90 -2.51 14.17
C ARG A 68 0.49 -2.96 13.80
N SER A 69 0.13 -2.78 12.53
CA SER A 69 -1.13 -3.30 11.98
C SER A 69 -0.97 -4.72 11.45
N GLY A 70 -2.08 -5.43 11.24
CA GLY A 70 -2.07 -6.76 10.62
C GLY A 70 -1.42 -6.75 9.24
N LYS A 71 -1.66 -5.70 8.44
CA LYS A 71 -0.99 -5.52 7.15
C LYS A 71 0.52 -5.35 7.31
N ALA A 72 0.97 -4.55 8.28
CA ALA A 72 2.40 -4.39 8.53
C ALA A 72 3.07 -5.72 8.90
N CYS A 73 2.41 -6.54 9.74
CA CYS A 73 2.90 -7.86 10.14
C CYS A 73 2.99 -8.81 8.95
N HIS A 74 1.93 -8.90 8.14
CA HIS A 74 1.92 -9.69 6.91
C HIS A 74 3.06 -9.27 5.97
N ASP A 75 3.15 -7.98 5.64
CA ASP A 75 4.14 -7.46 4.70
C ASP A 75 5.56 -7.67 5.22
N ARG A 76 5.78 -7.55 6.54
CA ARG A 76 7.08 -7.84 7.15
C ARG A 76 7.42 -9.32 7.00
N TRP A 77 6.47 -10.20 7.28
CA TRP A 77 6.66 -11.64 7.15
C TRP A 77 7.03 -12.05 5.72
N THR A 78 6.18 -11.73 4.75
CA THR A 78 6.34 -12.19 3.37
C THR A 78 7.55 -11.61 2.65
N ASN A 79 8.00 -10.42 3.04
CA ASN A 79 9.12 -9.75 2.37
C ASN A 79 10.47 -9.92 3.08
N HIS A 80 10.49 -10.36 4.35
CA HIS A 80 11.74 -10.37 5.13
C HIS A 80 11.92 -11.57 6.07
N LEU A 81 10.86 -12.12 6.67
CA LEU A 81 11.00 -13.14 7.74
C LEU A 81 10.64 -14.55 7.28
N GLN A 82 9.85 -14.70 6.22
CA GLN A 82 9.46 -16.00 5.70
C GLN A 82 10.71 -16.80 5.29
N PRO A 83 10.80 -18.09 5.68
CA PRO A 83 11.87 -18.96 5.22
C PRO A 83 11.98 -18.98 3.69
N GLY A 84 13.21 -18.93 3.17
CA GLY A 84 13.48 -18.87 1.73
C GLY A 84 13.49 -17.46 1.14
N VAL A 85 13.15 -16.42 1.91
CA VAL A 85 13.32 -15.04 1.47
C VAL A 85 14.75 -14.59 1.73
N ASP A 86 15.58 -14.64 0.70
CA ASP A 86 16.92 -14.04 0.75
C ASP A 86 16.85 -12.57 0.32
N LYS A 87 16.95 -11.67 1.31
CA LYS A 87 16.89 -10.22 1.12
C LYS A 87 18.18 -9.64 0.53
N ASP A 88 19.32 -10.28 0.78
CA ASP A 88 20.66 -9.78 0.48
C ASP A 88 21.22 -10.37 -0.83
N ARG A 89 20.57 -11.40 -1.37
CA ARG A 89 20.91 -12.00 -2.67
C ARG A 89 20.94 -10.94 -3.77
N ARG A 90 22.12 -10.77 -4.37
CA ARG A 90 22.35 -9.82 -5.47
C ARG A 90 21.56 -10.23 -6.72
N TRP A 91 21.16 -9.23 -7.51
CA TRP A 91 20.54 -9.45 -8.81
C TRP A 91 21.61 -9.70 -9.87
N THR A 92 21.55 -10.86 -10.51
CA THR A 92 22.45 -11.19 -11.61
C THR A 92 21.99 -10.56 -12.94
N PRO A 93 22.88 -10.35 -13.91
CA PRO A 93 22.50 -9.88 -15.24
C PRO A 93 21.48 -10.79 -15.94
N LEU A 94 21.57 -12.10 -15.71
CA LEU A 94 20.62 -13.08 -16.25
C LEU A 94 19.22 -12.88 -15.66
N GLU A 95 19.10 -12.78 -14.33
CA GLU A 95 17.81 -12.53 -13.68
C GLU A 95 17.20 -11.19 -14.10
N ARG A 96 18.03 -10.16 -14.32
CA ARG A 96 17.58 -8.86 -14.83
C ARG A 96 17.04 -8.94 -16.25
N ARG A 97 17.66 -9.79 -17.09
CA ARG A 97 17.16 -10.08 -18.44
C ARG A 97 15.81 -10.78 -18.37
N GLN A 98 15.75 -11.89 -17.62
CA GLN A 98 14.51 -12.64 -17.39
C GLN A 98 13.40 -11.75 -16.83
N LEU A 99 13.71 -10.86 -15.88
CA LEU A 99 12.77 -9.89 -15.32
C LEU A 99 12.14 -9.02 -16.40
N ARG A 100 12.92 -8.49 -17.35
CA ARG A 100 12.40 -7.69 -18.47
C ARG A 100 11.54 -8.54 -19.41
N ASP A 101 12.01 -9.73 -19.77
CA ASP A 101 11.29 -10.62 -20.69
C ASP A 101 9.93 -11.05 -20.11
N LEU A 102 9.92 -11.35 -18.81
CA LEU A 102 8.70 -11.69 -18.07
C LEU A 102 7.77 -10.50 -17.88
N GLN A 103 8.30 -9.30 -17.67
CA GLN A 103 7.47 -8.09 -17.60
C GLN A 103 6.86 -7.72 -18.96
N ASN A 104 7.60 -7.92 -20.06
CA ASN A 104 7.09 -7.72 -21.42
C ASN A 104 5.96 -8.70 -21.75
N SER A 105 6.06 -9.96 -21.31
CA SER A 105 5.08 -11.01 -21.62
C SER A 105 3.88 -11.05 -20.67
N LEU A 106 4.08 -10.79 -19.37
CA LEU A 106 3.06 -10.91 -18.33
C LEU A 106 2.55 -9.55 -17.81
N GLY A 107 3.14 -8.45 -18.27
CA GLY A 107 2.90 -7.12 -17.73
C GLY A 107 3.36 -7.01 -16.26
N ASN A 108 2.69 -6.13 -15.50
CA ASN A 108 3.06 -5.82 -14.11
C ASN A 108 2.52 -6.85 -13.09
N ASN A 109 2.42 -8.12 -13.48
CA ASN A 109 2.02 -9.21 -12.58
C ASN A 109 3.21 -9.67 -11.72
N TRP A 110 3.60 -8.83 -10.76
CA TRP A 110 4.80 -9.03 -9.94
C TRP A 110 4.79 -10.32 -9.14
N VAL A 111 3.61 -10.82 -8.74
CA VAL A 111 3.49 -12.09 -8.01
C VAL A 111 3.85 -13.27 -8.90
N LYS A 112 3.35 -13.30 -10.14
CA LYS A 112 3.67 -14.37 -11.11
C LYS A 112 5.15 -14.33 -11.51
N ILE A 113 5.68 -13.13 -11.75
CA ILE A 113 7.11 -12.94 -12.09
C ILE A 113 8.01 -13.37 -10.92
N ALA A 114 7.67 -12.97 -9.69
CA ALA A 114 8.37 -13.35 -8.48
C ALA A 114 8.48 -14.86 -8.29
N ARG A 115 7.38 -15.59 -8.53
CA ARG A 115 7.36 -17.05 -8.48
C ARG A 115 8.34 -17.68 -9.47
N GLN A 116 8.46 -17.14 -10.67
CA GLN A 116 9.38 -17.67 -11.69
C GLN A 116 10.85 -17.36 -11.39
N LEU A 117 11.13 -16.22 -10.76
CA LEU A 117 12.50 -15.81 -10.41
C LEU A 117 12.97 -16.33 -9.04
N GLY A 118 12.09 -17.00 -8.28
CA GLY A 118 12.38 -17.40 -6.89
C GLY A 118 12.66 -16.20 -5.97
N ARG A 119 11.96 -15.08 -6.20
CA ARG A 119 12.10 -13.82 -5.45
C ARG A 119 10.77 -13.41 -4.85
N THR A 120 10.76 -12.41 -3.99
CA THR A 120 9.51 -11.76 -3.54
C THR A 120 9.01 -10.75 -4.56
N ALA A 121 7.70 -10.52 -4.63
CA ALA A 121 7.11 -9.51 -5.51
C ALA A 121 7.66 -8.09 -5.23
N MET A 122 8.01 -7.80 -3.97
CA MET A 122 8.64 -6.52 -3.60
C MET A 122 10.04 -6.39 -4.19
N GLN A 123 10.87 -7.44 -4.13
CA GLN A 123 12.21 -7.43 -4.73
C GLN A 123 12.14 -7.22 -6.24
N VAL A 124 11.27 -7.96 -6.92
CA VAL A 124 11.04 -7.85 -8.37
C VAL A 124 10.64 -6.42 -8.75
N LYS A 125 9.64 -5.86 -8.05
CA LYS A 125 9.15 -4.51 -8.32
C LYS A 125 10.24 -3.46 -8.08
N ASN A 126 11.01 -3.59 -6.99
CA ASN A 126 12.09 -2.66 -6.67
C ASN A 126 13.20 -2.72 -7.71
N GLU A 127 13.59 -3.92 -8.15
CA GLU A 127 14.63 -4.08 -9.17
C GLU A 127 14.18 -3.53 -10.53
N PHE A 128 12.93 -3.78 -10.91
CA PHE A 128 12.37 -3.24 -12.16
C PHE A 128 12.38 -1.70 -12.15
N ARG A 129 11.94 -1.07 -11.05
CA ARG A 129 12.02 0.40 -10.90
C ARG A 129 13.46 0.90 -11.00
N ARG A 130 14.42 0.18 -10.40
CA ARG A 130 15.85 0.52 -10.47
C ARG A 130 16.36 0.49 -11.92
N LEU A 131 15.99 -0.54 -12.69
CA LEU A 131 16.34 -0.65 -14.11
C LEU A 131 15.74 0.47 -14.96
N GLN A 132 14.48 0.84 -14.71
CA GLN A 132 13.82 1.94 -15.41
C GLN A 132 14.49 3.29 -15.13
N ASN A 133 14.83 3.56 -13.87
CA ASN A 133 15.51 4.80 -13.48
C ASN A 133 16.90 4.91 -14.11
N LEU A 134 17.66 3.81 -14.18
CA LEU A 134 18.96 3.80 -14.87
C LEU A 134 18.84 4.11 -16.35
N ASN A 135 17.85 3.53 -17.04
CA ASN A 135 17.63 3.80 -18.45
C ASN A 135 17.28 5.28 -18.69
N LYS A 136 16.40 5.84 -17.84
CA LYS A 136 16.03 7.26 -17.90
C LYS A 136 17.22 8.18 -17.67
N MET A 137 18.07 7.87 -16.69
CA MET A 137 19.28 8.66 -16.42
C MET A 137 20.28 8.55 -17.58
N SER A 138 20.51 7.34 -18.10
CA SER A 138 21.41 7.12 -19.24
C SER A 138 20.97 7.91 -20.47
N ILE A 139 19.67 7.96 -20.77
CA ILE A 139 19.15 8.72 -21.91
C ILE A 139 19.32 10.23 -21.67
N LYS A 140 19.07 10.71 -20.45
CA LYS A 140 19.25 12.13 -20.10
C LYS A 140 20.70 12.59 -20.33
N TYR A 141 21.68 11.83 -19.85
CA TYR A 141 23.10 12.20 -19.96
C TYR A 141 23.74 11.90 -21.32
N MET A 142 23.02 11.27 -22.25
CA MET A 142 23.50 11.08 -23.63
C MET A 142 23.01 12.17 -24.60
N ILE A 143 22.09 13.03 -24.18
CA ILE A 143 21.46 14.07 -25.02
C ILE A 143 21.92 15.49 -24.60
N GLU A 144 22.61 15.62 -23.46
CA GLU A 144 23.31 16.84 -23.00
C GLU A 144 24.80 16.76 -23.33
#